data_AF-A0A947T365-F1
#
_entry.id   AF-A0A947T365-F1
#
_cell.length_a   1.000
_cell.length_b   1.000
_cell.length_c   1.000
_cell.angle_alpha   90.00
_cell.angle_beta   90.00
_cell.angle_gamma   90.00
#
_symmetry.space_group_name_H-M   'P 1'
#
loop_
_entity.id
_entity.type
_entity.pdbx_description
1 polymer ?
#
loop_
_entity_poly.entity_id
_entity_poly.type
_entity_poly.pdbx_seq_one_letter_code
_entity_poly.pdbx_strand_id
1 'polypeptide(L)'
;MKSKTLTIAMLLAALLLGVVPTAIASIDGRDSEVPGTPTPTTTAPVPADSGPDTDDDRARDIVQPDDVIVDGSLCVGLDCASGYNFGFDTIVLRENNLRIFFDDTSNSASFPDNDWRIVINESANGGQEMFAVQDATSGRQVFRIEARAPSNSLYVDDGGRIGLGTANPVLNLHTVTGNTPALRLEQNGSSGFTAQTFDIAANEASFFIRDATNGSTLPFRIRPGAPSSSIDIAAGGSIGFGTASPTASMHLKRTDGTAVLKVEEASVTKTNRQVLQLVNNGGAQFSFNNGVNEWRAGTDNAGTVRIDVLDGAGDIEFRLDTDGNLEIAGTLTENSDVNAKHDIQQTDAAAILASVLGLQVSEWSYNGETVRHIGPMAQDFAAAFGLGAKTTSIATRDIAGVALLSIQALAAENAELKARVDSLEQRLAELEAKV
;
A
#
# COMPACT_ATOMS: atom_id res chain seq x y z
N MET A 1 -12.77 24.05 41.97
CA MET A 1 -12.16 24.35 43.28
C MET A 1 -10.65 24.47 43.14
N LYS A 2 -10.00 25.36 43.91
CA LYS A 2 -8.53 25.47 43.99
C LYS A 2 -8.04 24.74 45.24
N SER A 3 -6.89 24.09 45.17
CA SER A 3 -6.06 23.85 46.37
C SER A 3 -4.59 24.04 46.03
N LYS A 4 -3.98 25.01 46.71
CA LYS A 4 -2.54 25.22 46.86
C LYS A 4 -2.27 25.25 48.37
N THR A 5 -1.00 25.07 48.73
CA THR A 5 -0.28 25.68 49.88
C THR A 5 0.19 24.71 50.96
N LEU A 6 1.52 24.52 51.01
CA LEU A 6 2.45 24.46 52.16
C LEU A 6 3.81 24.09 51.52
N THR A 7 4.85 24.92 51.40
CA THR A 7 5.47 25.94 52.27
C THR A 7 6.17 25.34 53.49
N ILE A 8 7.51 25.29 53.45
CA ILE A 8 8.44 25.60 54.56
C ILE A 8 9.82 25.93 53.94
N ALA A 9 10.35 27.09 54.31
CA ALA A 9 11.71 27.55 54.03
C ALA A 9 12.10 28.61 55.09
N MET A 10 13.40 28.90 55.22
CA MET A 10 14.04 29.88 56.13
C MET A 10 14.21 29.54 57.63
N LEU A 11 15.45 29.25 58.00
CA LEU A 11 16.28 29.78 59.11
C LEU A 11 17.74 29.37 58.75
N LEU A 12 18.85 30.08 58.99
CA LEU A 12 19.18 31.22 59.85
C LEU A 12 20.27 32.12 59.16
N ALA A 13 20.64 33.25 59.77
CA ALA A 13 21.33 34.40 59.13
C ALA A 13 22.90 34.40 59.15
N ALA A 14 23.47 35.43 58.51
CA ALA A 14 24.90 35.62 58.21
C ALA A 14 25.67 36.54 59.19
N LEU A 15 27.01 36.49 59.13
CA LEU A 15 28.03 37.50 59.52
C LEU A 15 29.42 36.94 59.09
N LEU A 16 30.48 37.66 58.69
CA LEU A 16 30.71 39.05 58.24
C LEU A 16 31.99 39.06 57.33
N LEU A 17 32.26 40.17 56.61
CA LEU A 17 33.36 40.35 55.64
C LEU A 17 34.78 40.38 56.22
N GLY A 18 35.80 40.15 55.37
CA GLY A 18 37.17 40.67 55.55
C GLY A 18 38.20 40.12 54.54
N VAL A 19 38.93 40.99 53.80
CA VAL A 19 39.95 40.62 52.79
C VAL A 19 41.16 41.58 52.85
N VAL A 20 42.37 41.10 52.51
CA VAL A 20 43.64 41.82 52.15
C VAL A 20 44.33 42.74 53.23
N PRO A 21 45.62 43.16 53.10
CA PRO A 21 46.87 42.36 52.92
C PRO A 21 48.17 42.87 53.65
N THR A 22 49.30 42.15 53.47
CA THR A 22 50.74 42.60 53.40
C THR A 22 51.52 43.32 54.53
N ALA A 23 52.54 42.62 55.06
CA ALA A 23 54.02 42.91 55.04
C ALA A 23 54.71 44.05 55.85
N ILE A 24 56.06 43.90 56.00
CA ILE A 24 57.10 44.81 56.61
C ILE A 24 57.25 44.64 58.15
N ALA A 25 58.42 44.59 58.85
CA ALA A 25 59.89 44.63 58.59
C ALA A 25 60.61 43.72 59.65
N SER A 26 61.78 43.09 59.44
CA SER A 26 63.20 43.55 59.31
C SER A 26 63.96 43.86 60.64
N ILE A 27 65.30 43.65 60.63
CA ILE A 27 66.39 43.88 61.64
C ILE A 27 66.86 42.64 62.45
N ASP A 28 68.15 42.36 62.73
CA ASP A 28 69.47 42.58 62.05
C ASP A 28 70.61 41.82 62.82
N GLY A 29 71.73 41.48 62.16
CA GLY A 29 73.04 41.11 62.73
C GLY A 29 73.27 39.69 63.30
N ARG A 30 74.49 39.09 63.29
CA ARG A 30 75.82 39.52 62.80
C ARG A 30 76.82 38.34 62.70
N ASP A 31 77.79 38.45 61.77
CA ASP A 31 79.22 38.01 61.76
C ASP A 31 79.61 36.58 62.26
N SER A 32 80.36 35.72 61.52
CA SER A 32 81.81 35.92 61.25
C SER A 32 82.50 34.82 60.38
N GLU A 33 83.34 35.30 59.44
CA GLU A 33 84.65 34.78 58.91
C GLU A 33 84.86 33.44 58.14
N VAL A 34 85.97 33.47 57.35
CA VAL A 34 86.34 32.78 56.07
C VAL A 34 87.86 33.04 55.86
N PRO A 35 88.75 32.26 55.15
CA PRO A 35 88.55 31.31 54.02
C PRO A 35 89.38 29.97 54.09
N GLY A 36 89.54 29.25 52.96
CA GLY A 36 90.58 28.21 52.76
C GLY A 36 90.57 27.52 51.37
N THR A 37 91.12 28.16 50.32
CA THR A 37 91.32 27.60 48.94
C THR A 37 92.81 27.27 48.69
N PRO A 38 93.15 26.35 47.73
CA PRO A 38 93.47 26.79 46.35
C PRO A 38 93.23 25.78 45.20
N THR A 39 93.26 26.29 43.96
CA THR A 39 93.34 25.54 42.67
C THR A 39 94.52 26.10 41.85
N PRO A 40 95.26 25.30 41.03
CA PRO A 40 95.49 25.72 39.62
C PRO A 40 95.81 24.62 38.54
N THR A 41 95.05 24.67 37.43
CA THR A 41 95.42 24.77 35.97
C THR A 41 96.36 23.84 35.14
N THR A 42 95.92 23.59 33.87
CA THR A 42 96.62 23.21 32.58
C THR A 42 97.34 21.84 32.43
N THR A 43 97.48 21.15 31.27
CA THR A 43 97.40 21.45 29.80
C THR A 43 96.85 20.25 28.96
N ALA A 44 96.51 20.46 27.66
CA ALA A 44 96.04 19.45 26.67
C ALA A 44 97.20 18.55 26.10
N PRO A 45 96.99 17.49 25.25
CA PRO A 45 96.21 17.48 23.99
C PRO A 45 95.34 16.22 23.69
N VAL A 46 94.61 16.26 22.57
CA VAL A 46 93.89 15.13 21.94
C VAL A 46 94.84 14.23 21.14
N PRO A 47 94.65 12.90 21.17
CA PRO A 47 94.82 12.04 20.01
C PRO A 47 93.49 11.40 19.60
N ALA A 48 93.28 11.23 18.30
CA ALA A 48 92.11 10.51 17.78
C ALA A 48 92.24 9.01 18.04
N ASP A 49 91.16 8.36 18.44
CA ASP A 49 90.94 6.95 18.11
C ASP A 49 89.81 6.87 17.08
N SER A 50 90.20 6.52 15.85
CA SER A 50 89.30 6.21 14.75
C SER A 50 89.16 4.68 14.68
N GLY A 51 88.38 4.12 15.60
CA GLY A 51 87.91 2.74 15.63
C GLY A 51 86.38 2.70 15.54
N PRO A 52 85.78 1.67 14.93
CA PRO A 52 84.37 1.69 14.59
C PRO A 52 83.49 1.47 15.83
N ASP A 53 82.70 2.48 16.21
CA ASP A 53 81.47 2.23 16.94
C ASP A 53 80.44 1.68 15.95
N THR A 54 80.54 0.37 15.71
CA THR A 54 79.61 -0.41 14.90
C THR A 54 78.66 -1.26 15.74
N ASP A 55 78.49 -0.93 17.03
CA ASP A 55 77.28 -1.32 17.75
C ASP A 55 76.15 -0.38 17.31
N ASP A 56 75.71 -0.63 16.07
CA ASP A 56 74.31 -0.93 15.77
C ASP A 56 73.33 -0.33 16.79
N ASP A 57 72.84 0.88 16.48
CA ASP A 57 71.81 1.63 17.23
C ASP A 57 70.45 0.91 17.08
N ARG A 58 70.43 -0.35 17.53
CA ARG A 58 69.25 -1.23 17.56
C ARG A 58 68.17 -0.48 18.30
N ALA A 59 66.97 -0.52 17.72
CA ALA A 59 65.78 0.02 18.34
C ALA A 59 65.75 -0.33 19.83
N ARG A 60 65.50 0.68 20.67
CA ARG A 60 65.48 0.54 22.13
C ARG A 60 64.20 -0.18 22.57
N ASP A 61 64.13 -1.44 22.18
CA ASP A 61 62.98 -2.31 22.40
C ASP A 61 63.03 -2.87 23.83
N ILE A 62 61.94 -2.71 24.57
CA ILE A 62 61.77 -3.34 25.87
C ILE A 62 61.13 -4.70 25.64
N VAL A 63 61.96 -5.75 25.52
CA VAL A 63 61.51 -7.13 25.39
C VAL A 63 61.52 -7.80 26.77
N GLN A 64 60.34 -8.05 27.34
CA GLN A 64 60.20 -8.96 28.47
C GLN A 64 59.91 -10.37 27.92
N PRO A 65 60.76 -11.38 28.20
CA PRO A 65 60.59 -12.75 27.67
C PRO A 65 59.60 -13.63 28.46
N ASP A 66 58.87 -13.03 29.41
CA ASP A 66 57.96 -13.69 30.36
C ASP A 66 56.75 -12.76 30.61
N ASP A 67 55.72 -13.24 31.30
CA ASP A 67 54.47 -12.48 31.55
C ASP A 67 54.74 -11.12 32.24
N VAL A 68 54.18 -10.05 31.68
CA VAL A 68 54.25 -8.69 32.27
C VAL A 68 52.99 -8.43 33.09
N ILE A 69 53.16 -8.36 34.42
CA ILE A 69 52.12 -7.85 35.33
C ILE A 69 52.42 -6.38 35.63
N VAL A 70 51.57 -5.48 35.15
CA VAL A 70 51.57 -4.06 35.55
C VAL A 70 50.59 -3.88 36.70
N ASP A 71 51.11 -3.60 37.90
CA ASP A 71 50.29 -3.19 39.04
C ASP A 71 50.00 -1.68 38.96
N GLY A 72 48.72 -1.29 39.07
CA GLY A 72 48.25 0.07 38.79
C GLY A 72 47.74 0.25 37.34
N SER A 73 48.27 1.24 36.62
CA SER A 73 47.82 1.61 35.28
C SER A 73 48.95 1.76 34.26
N LEU A 74 48.67 1.44 32.99
CA LEU A 74 49.58 1.57 31.85
C LEU A 74 49.19 2.74 30.94
N CYS A 75 50.16 3.53 30.49
CA CYS A 75 49.98 4.52 29.42
C CYS A 75 50.78 4.09 28.18
N VAL A 76 50.14 4.09 26.99
CA VAL A 76 50.79 3.75 25.71
C VAL A 76 50.47 4.82 24.66
N GLY A 77 51.48 5.25 23.89
CA GLY A 77 51.36 6.26 22.83
C GLY A 77 52.25 7.48 23.06
N LEU A 78 52.48 8.26 22.00
CA LEU A 78 53.44 9.37 22.02
C LEU A 78 53.08 10.52 22.99
N ASP A 79 51.81 10.66 23.36
CA ASP A 79 51.33 11.73 24.25
C ASP A 79 51.28 11.33 25.74
N CYS A 80 51.85 10.18 26.10
CA CYS A 80 52.03 9.76 27.49
C CYS A 80 53.08 10.63 28.20
N ALA A 81 52.77 11.09 29.42
CA ALA A 81 53.59 12.04 30.17
C ALA A 81 53.81 11.58 31.62
N SER A 82 54.96 11.95 32.20
CA SER A 82 55.26 11.70 33.62
C SER A 82 54.25 12.42 34.53
N GLY A 83 53.79 11.73 35.57
CA GLY A 83 52.81 12.27 36.52
C GLY A 83 51.36 12.32 36.00
N TYR A 84 51.03 11.57 34.95
CA TYR A 84 49.65 11.46 34.44
C TYR A 84 48.69 10.92 35.52
N ASN A 85 47.50 11.51 35.61
CA ASN A 85 46.44 11.05 36.51
C ASN A 85 45.49 10.11 35.76
N PHE A 86 45.51 8.83 36.13
CA PHE A 86 44.75 7.76 35.49
C PHE A 86 43.27 7.67 35.93
N GLY A 87 42.89 8.31 37.04
CA GLY A 87 41.50 8.25 37.54
C GLY A 87 41.06 6.81 37.85
N PHE A 88 40.13 6.29 37.05
CA PHE A 88 39.64 4.90 37.13
C PHE A 88 40.14 4.00 35.98
N ASP A 89 40.93 4.54 35.05
CA ASP A 89 41.34 3.83 33.84
C ASP A 89 42.63 3.00 34.07
N THR A 90 42.56 1.69 33.84
CA THR A 90 43.70 0.76 33.98
C THR A 90 44.66 0.83 32.79
N ILE A 91 44.16 1.10 31.58
CA ILE A 91 44.99 1.28 30.38
C ILE A 91 44.54 2.55 29.68
N VAL A 92 45.47 3.46 29.41
CA VAL A 92 45.21 4.72 28.73
C VAL A 92 46.07 4.79 27.47
N LEU A 93 45.41 4.77 26.32
CA LEU A 93 46.04 4.95 25.02
C LEU A 93 46.01 6.44 24.66
N ARG A 94 47.16 7.06 24.39
CA ARG A 94 47.29 8.52 24.18
C ARG A 94 48.09 8.87 22.92
N GLU A 95 47.36 9.10 21.83
CA GLU A 95 47.86 9.66 20.59
C GLU A 95 46.67 10.14 19.72
N ASN A 96 46.93 10.83 18.62
CA ASN A 96 45.89 11.29 17.69
C ASN A 96 45.23 10.13 16.89
N ASN A 97 45.94 9.03 16.62
CA ASN A 97 45.56 8.01 15.65
C ASN A 97 45.64 6.58 16.22
N LEU A 98 44.98 6.34 17.34
CA LEU A 98 45.15 5.09 18.11
C LEU A 98 44.68 3.85 17.36
N ARG A 99 45.51 2.80 17.37
CA ARG A 99 45.24 1.47 16.81
C ARG A 99 45.63 0.40 17.81
N ILE A 100 44.82 -0.66 17.90
CA ILE A 100 45.24 -1.95 18.45
C ILE A 100 45.23 -2.93 17.29
N PHE A 101 46.39 -3.47 16.95
CA PHE A 101 46.55 -4.39 15.83
C PHE A 101 46.70 -5.82 16.35
N PHE A 102 45.93 -6.74 15.75
CA PHE A 102 45.94 -8.17 16.00
C PHE A 102 46.50 -8.81 14.72
N ASP A 103 47.82 -9.05 14.75
CA ASP A 103 48.63 -9.61 13.67
C ASP A 103 48.58 -11.14 13.77
N ASP A 104 47.90 -11.81 12.82
CA ASP A 104 47.79 -13.28 12.84
C ASP A 104 48.94 -13.89 12.04
N THR A 105 50.02 -14.23 12.75
CA THR A 105 51.24 -14.84 12.16
C THR A 105 51.06 -16.26 11.61
N SER A 106 49.83 -16.80 11.63
CA SER A 106 49.51 -18.13 11.11
C SER A 106 49.76 -18.23 9.59
N ASN A 107 50.63 -19.17 9.19
CA ASN A 107 51.03 -19.38 7.80
C ASN A 107 50.63 -20.75 7.24
N SER A 108 49.75 -21.47 7.95
CA SER A 108 49.23 -22.79 7.59
C SER A 108 47.73 -22.71 7.38
N ALA A 109 47.25 -23.25 6.25
CA ALA A 109 45.83 -23.35 5.91
C ALA A 109 44.99 -24.24 6.87
N SER A 110 45.57 -24.71 7.98
CA SER A 110 44.86 -25.40 9.07
C SER A 110 44.37 -24.45 10.17
N PHE A 111 44.78 -23.17 10.14
CA PHE A 111 44.40 -22.13 11.08
C PHE A 111 43.81 -20.91 10.34
N PRO A 112 42.97 -20.09 10.99
CA PRO A 112 42.68 -18.75 10.52
C PRO A 112 43.96 -17.91 10.38
N ASP A 113 43.95 -16.94 9.48
CA ASP A 113 45.09 -16.09 9.09
C ASP A 113 44.68 -14.62 8.85
N ASN A 114 43.54 -14.18 9.43
CA ASN A 114 42.98 -12.85 9.18
C ASN A 114 43.34 -11.88 10.29
N ASP A 115 44.06 -10.81 9.92
CA ASP A 115 44.44 -9.73 10.81
C ASP A 115 43.24 -8.85 11.17
N TRP A 116 43.21 -8.37 12.40
CA TRP A 116 42.17 -7.44 12.88
C TRP A 116 42.77 -6.16 13.44
N ARG A 117 42.00 -5.07 13.42
CA ARG A 117 42.42 -3.80 14.00
C ARG A 117 41.26 -3.06 14.64
N ILE A 118 41.42 -2.67 15.90
CA ILE A 118 40.57 -1.63 16.51
C ILE A 118 41.12 -0.29 16.05
N VAL A 119 40.22 0.54 15.52
CA VAL A 119 40.51 1.83 14.89
C VAL A 119 39.77 2.92 15.67
N ILE A 120 40.52 3.84 16.28
CA ILE A 120 39.98 5.06 16.88
C ILE A 120 40.38 6.24 15.98
N ASN A 121 39.39 6.91 15.40
CA ASN A 121 39.51 8.04 14.48
C ASN A 121 40.26 7.74 13.16
N GLU A 122 39.91 8.47 12.11
CA GLU A 122 40.64 8.43 10.83
C GLU A 122 41.92 9.26 10.88
N SER A 123 42.98 8.80 10.20
CA SER A 123 44.31 9.43 10.24
C SER A 123 44.52 10.59 9.27
N ALA A 124 43.50 10.94 8.48
CA ALA A 124 43.54 12.11 7.60
C ALA A 124 43.30 13.39 8.40
N ASN A 125 43.92 14.51 8.00
CA ASN A 125 43.62 15.81 8.60
C ASN A 125 42.15 16.19 8.31
N GLY A 126 41.36 16.36 9.37
CA GLY A 126 39.90 16.54 9.27
C GLY A 126 39.11 15.24 9.01
N GLY A 127 39.71 14.08 9.28
CA GLY A 127 39.05 12.77 9.21
C GLY A 127 37.95 12.57 10.25
N GLN A 128 37.21 11.46 10.13
CA GLN A 128 36.07 11.16 11.00
C GLN A 128 36.50 10.76 12.42
N GLU A 129 35.76 11.28 13.41
CA GLU A 129 35.82 10.86 14.82
C GLU A 129 34.96 9.59 15.00
N MET A 130 35.54 8.46 15.40
CA MET A 130 34.88 7.15 15.33
C MET A 130 35.57 6.03 16.12
N PHE A 131 34.79 5.04 16.53
CA PHE A 131 35.26 3.71 16.92
C PHE A 131 34.93 2.72 15.79
N ALA A 132 35.89 1.88 15.38
CA ALA A 132 35.65 0.82 14.39
C ALA A 132 36.46 -0.45 14.64
N VAL A 133 35.93 -1.55 14.11
CA VAL A 133 36.65 -2.80 13.89
C VAL A 133 36.92 -2.94 12.40
N GLN A 134 38.19 -3.09 12.05
CA GLN A 134 38.69 -3.28 10.69
C GLN A 134 39.23 -4.70 10.55
N ASP A 135 38.78 -5.40 9.52
CA ASP A 135 39.53 -6.50 8.90
C ASP A 135 40.76 -5.86 8.25
N ALA A 136 41.93 -6.11 8.81
CA ALA A 136 43.17 -5.42 8.44
C ALA A 136 43.83 -6.07 7.22
N THR A 137 43.60 -7.37 6.98
CA THR A 137 44.07 -8.09 5.79
C THR A 137 43.39 -7.58 4.53
N SER A 138 42.06 -7.35 4.55
CA SER A 138 41.34 -6.72 3.42
C SER A 138 41.28 -5.18 3.48
N GLY A 139 41.68 -4.60 4.61
CA GLY A 139 41.58 -3.16 4.89
C GLY A 139 40.15 -2.66 5.17
N ARG A 140 39.15 -3.55 5.19
CA ARG A 140 37.73 -3.19 5.31
C ARG A 140 37.30 -2.92 6.75
N GLN A 141 36.68 -1.77 7.00
CA GLN A 141 35.90 -1.54 8.23
C GLN A 141 34.64 -2.42 8.20
N VAL A 142 34.51 -3.35 9.15
CA VAL A 142 33.35 -4.26 9.27
C VAL A 142 32.32 -3.78 10.30
N PHE A 143 32.76 -2.95 11.25
CA PHE A 143 31.90 -2.30 12.25
C PHE A 143 32.38 -0.87 12.48
N ARG A 144 31.44 0.08 12.62
CA ARG A 144 31.73 1.49 12.88
C ARG A 144 30.64 2.13 13.74
N ILE A 145 31.05 2.92 14.73
CA ILE A 145 30.23 3.90 15.43
C ILE A 145 30.91 5.26 15.27
N GLU A 146 30.21 6.22 14.68
CA GLU A 146 30.68 7.61 14.58
C GLU A 146 30.45 8.37 15.89
N ALA A 147 31.33 9.33 16.19
CA ALA A 147 31.13 10.22 17.34
C ALA A 147 29.81 10.99 17.20
N ARG A 148 29.16 11.24 18.36
CA ARG A 148 27.80 11.82 18.46
C ARG A 148 26.65 10.89 18.02
N ALA A 149 26.91 9.61 17.73
CA ALA A 149 25.83 8.61 17.74
C ALA A 149 25.04 8.70 19.06
N PRO A 150 23.70 8.88 19.03
CA PRO A 150 22.90 8.99 20.25
C PRO A 150 22.99 7.76 21.17
N SER A 151 22.69 7.97 22.46
CA SER A 151 22.54 6.86 23.40
C SER A 151 21.55 5.82 22.86
N ASN A 152 21.93 4.55 22.91
CA ASN A 152 21.12 3.42 22.43
C ASN A 152 20.85 3.42 20.90
N SER A 153 21.71 4.05 20.08
CA SER A 153 21.66 3.92 18.61
C SER A 153 21.63 2.45 18.16
N LEU A 154 22.46 1.61 18.78
CA LEU A 154 22.37 0.16 18.77
C LEU A 154 22.50 -0.31 20.22
N TYR A 155 21.52 -1.03 20.72
CA TYR A 155 21.51 -1.60 22.07
C TYR A 155 21.16 -3.09 21.96
N VAL A 156 21.86 -3.93 22.73
CA VAL A 156 21.55 -5.36 22.87
C VAL A 156 21.32 -5.60 24.35
N ASP A 157 20.14 -6.12 24.70
CA ASP A 157 19.80 -6.39 26.11
C ASP A 157 20.22 -7.80 26.57
N ASP A 158 20.01 -8.08 27.85
CA ASP A 158 20.33 -9.37 28.48
C ASP A 158 19.46 -10.54 27.98
N GLY A 159 18.33 -10.25 27.31
CA GLY A 159 17.53 -11.19 26.55
C GLY A 159 17.97 -11.39 25.10
N GLY A 160 19.03 -10.71 24.63
CA GLY A 160 19.52 -10.76 23.26
C GLY A 160 18.67 -9.99 22.24
N ARG A 161 17.80 -9.08 22.69
CA ARG A 161 16.94 -8.26 21.83
C ARG A 161 17.65 -6.99 21.38
N ILE A 162 17.44 -6.59 20.13
CA ILE A 162 18.08 -5.43 19.52
C ILE A 162 17.16 -4.20 19.62
N GLY A 163 17.60 -3.18 20.35
CA GLY A 163 17.02 -1.85 20.37
C GLY A 163 17.73 -0.91 19.40
N LEU A 164 16.96 -0.22 18.55
CA LEU A 164 17.43 0.87 17.70
C LEU A 164 16.76 2.16 18.17
N GLY A 165 17.53 3.01 18.87
CA GLY A 165 17.01 4.21 19.53
C GLY A 165 16.35 3.96 20.90
N THR A 166 16.52 2.78 21.50
CA THR A 166 15.92 2.42 22.79
C THR A 166 16.77 1.46 23.60
N ALA A 167 16.89 1.70 24.91
CA ALA A 167 17.47 0.75 25.89
C ALA A 167 16.46 -0.30 26.37
N ASN A 168 15.19 -0.20 25.97
CA ASN A 168 14.11 -1.09 26.39
C ASN A 168 13.44 -1.74 25.16
N PRO A 169 14.13 -2.63 24.45
CA PRO A 169 13.49 -3.45 23.42
C PRO A 169 12.44 -4.37 24.06
N VAL A 170 11.23 -4.43 23.48
CA VAL A 170 10.16 -5.34 23.95
C VAL A 170 9.91 -6.52 23.00
N LEU A 171 10.52 -6.47 21.82
CA LEU A 171 10.56 -7.50 20.78
C LEU A 171 12.01 -7.69 20.34
N ASN A 172 12.33 -8.81 19.68
CA ASN A 172 13.69 -9.15 19.24
C ASN A 172 14.36 -8.07 18.39
N LEU A 173 13.57 -7.25 17.67
CA LEU A 173 13.99 -6.01 17.05
C LEU A 173 12.96 -4.92 17.41
N HIS A 174 13.41 -3.81 18.00
CA HIS A 174 12.55 -2.70 18.40
C HIS A 174 13.17 -1.36 17.97
N THR A 175 12.55 -0.71 16.99
CA THR A 175 12.98 0.61 16.46
C THR A 175 12.13 1.73 17.04
N VAL A 176 12.77 2.73 17.66
CA VAL A 176 12.11 3.90 18.25
C VAL A 176 12.72 5.17 17.65
N THR A 177 11.88 6.04 17.10
CA THR A 177 12.25 7.37 16.61
C THR A 177 11.05 8.32 16.73
N GLY A 178 11.30 9.63 16.71
CA GLY A 178 10.28 10.66 16.96
C GLY A 178 9.16 10.75 15.92
N ASN A 179 9.36 10.23 14.70
CA ASN A 179 8.34 10.14 13.67
C ASN A 179 8.67 9.00 12.68
N THR A 180 7.66 8.23 12.30
CA THR A 180 7.71 7.21 11.22
C THR A 180 8.91 6.24 11.35
N PRO A 181 8.99 5.43 12.43
CA PRO A 181 9.88 4.27 12.45
C PRO A 181 9.65 3.39 11.21
N ALA A 182 10.75 3.00 10.58
CA ALA A 182 10.75 2.27 9.32
C ALA A 182 11.92 1.29 9.22
N LEU A 183 11.73 0.24 8.42
CA LEU A 183 12.80 -0.60 7.87
C LEU A 183 12.92 -0.30 6.38
N ARG A 184 14.13 0.04 5.92
CA ARG A 184 14.44 0.21 4.50
C ARG A 184 15.00 -1.08 3.91
N LEU A 185 14.46 -1.47 2.76
CA LEU A 185 14.98 -2.52 1.88
C LEU A 185 15.42 -1.86 0.58
N GLU A 186 16.72 -1.88 0.29
CA GLU A 186 17.32 -1.14 -0.83
C GLU A 186 18.18 -2.06 -1.71
N GLN A 187 17.84 -2.12 -2.99
CA GLN A 187 18.67 -2.68 -4.06
C GLN A 187 19.39 -1.53 -4.77
N ASN A 188 20.70 -1.44 -4.62
CA ASN A 188 21.52 -0.31 -5.11
C ASN A 188 22.12 -0.50 -6.52
N GLY A 189 21.73 -1.56 -7.23
CA GLY A 189 22.16 -1.86 -8.61
C GLY A 189 23.59 -2.36 -8.80
N SER A 190 24.39 -2.47 -7.74
CA SER A 190 25.77 -3.01 -7.80
C SER A 190 25.88 -4.44 -8.39
N SER A 191 24.79 -5.21 -8.34
CA SER A 191 24.67 -6.56 -8.93
C SER A 191 24.00 -6.60 -10.31
N GLY A 192 23.90 -5.46 -11.01
CA GLY A 192 23.39 -5.39 -12.39
C GLY A 192 21.86 -5.33 -12.55
N PHE A 193 21.10 -5.40 -11.47
CA PHE A 193 19.64 -5.21 -11.48
C PHE A 193 19.27 -3.73 -11.31
N THR A 194 18.13 -3.29 -11.87
CA THR A 194 17.63 -1.92 -11.68
C THR A 194 17.47 -1.60 -10.19
N ALA A 195 17.94 -0.43 -9.75
CA ALA A 195 17.87 -0.04 -8.36
C ALA A 195 16.40 0.15 -7.91
N GLN A 196 16.05 -0.34 -6.72
CA GLN A 196 14.69 -0.29 -6.19
C GLN A 196 14.72 -0.25 -4.66
N THR A 197 13.95 0.66 -4.07
CA THR A 197 13.92 0.91 -2.62
C THR A 197 12.49 0.88 -2.11
N PHE A 198 12.24 0.05 -1.09
CA PHE A 198 10.99 -0.01 -0.36
C PHE A 198 11.20 0.27 1.12
N ASP A 199 10.27 1.02 1.73
CA ASP A 199 10.22 1.18 3.19
C ASP A 199 8.97 0.48 3.76
N ILE A 200 9.15 -0.29 4.82
CA ILE A 200 8.07 -0.81 5.66
C ILE A 200 8.00 0.10 6.90
N ALA A 201 6.89 0.83 7.09
CA ALA A 201 6.84 1.91 8.08
C ALA A 201 5.47 2.02 8.78
N ALA A 202 5.49 2.66 9.96
CA ALA A 202 4.27 2.97 10.71
C ALA A 202 4.35 4.35 11.37
N ASN A 203 3.25 5.08 11.39
CA ASN A 203 3.09 6.34 12.12
C ASN A 203 1.62 6.55 12.56
N GLU A 204 1.31 7.71 13.12
CA GLU A 204 -0.02 8.07 13.61
C GLU A 204 -1.10 8.10 12.51
N ALA A 205 -0.72 8.20 11.23
CA ALA A 205 -1.64 8.24 10.11
C ALA A 205 -1.92 6.86 9.47
N SER A 206 -0.95 5.93 9.54
CA SER A 206 -1.06 4.56 9.00
C SER A 206 0.17 3.67 9.26
N PHE A 207 -0.03 2.35 9.19
CA PHE A 207 0.98 1.39 8.74
C PHE A 207 0.99 1.33 7.21
N PHE A 208 2.15 1.28 6.56
CA PHE A 208 2.24 1.26 5.10
C PHE A 208 3.53 0.62 4.56
N ILE A 209 3.46 0.20 3.30
CA ILE A 209 4.62 -0.08 2.46
C ILE A 209 4.76 1.09 1.48
N ARG A 210 5.95 1.68 1.38
CA ARG A 210 6.28 2.78 0.46
C ARG A 210 7.23 2.32 -0.62
N ASP A 211 6.87 2.53 -1.88
CA ASP A 211 7.81 2.50 -3.01
C ASP A 211 8.57 3.83 -3.05
N ALA A 212 9.78 3.87 -2.48
CA ALA A 212 10.57 5.09 -2.38
C ALA A 212 11.17 5.50 -3.73
N THR A 213 11.41 4.55 -4.63
CA THR A 213 11.93 4.79 -5.99
C THR A 213 10.89 5.44 -6.89
N ASN A 214 9.70 4.85 -6.97
CA ASN A 214 8.65 5.25 -7.92
C ASN A 214 7.70 6.27 -7.29
N GLY A 215 8.25 7.41 -6.88
CA GLY A 215 7.49 8.59 -6.46
C GLY A 215 6.91 8.54 -5.04
N SER A 216 7.46 7.72 -4.13
CA SER A 216 6.95 7.57 -2.76
C SER A 216 5.48 7.12 -2.67
N THR A 217 5.03 6.33 -3.66
CA THR A 217 3.67 5.77 -3.65
C THR A 217 3.51 4.75 -2.51
N LEU A 218 2.29 4.64 -1.97
CA LEU A 218 1.97 3.75 -0.85
C LEU A 218 1.03 2.63 -1.32
N PRO A 219 1.53 1.59 -2.02
CA PRO A 219 0.71 0.51 -2.59
C PRO A 219 -0.04 -0.32 -1.54
N PHE A 220 0.43 -0.35 -0.29
CA PHE A 220 -0.27 -0.95 0.84
C PHE A 220 -0.38 0.04 2.00
N ARG A 221 -1.58 0.16 2.60
CA ARG A 221 -1.83 1.05 3.74
C ARG A 221 -2.96 0.52 4.63
N ILE A 222 -2.70 0.42 5.93
CA ILE A 222 -3.71 0.20 6.97
C ILE A 222 -3.83 1.47 7.81
N ARG A 223 -5.04 1.99 7.98
CA ARG A 223 -5.32 3.14 8.85
C ARG A 223 -5.50 2.69 10.31
N PRO A 224 -5.17 3.53 11.31
CA PRO A 224 -5.52 3.27 12.69
C PRO A 224 -7.02 3.00 12.84
N GLY A 225 -7.39 2.04 13.68
CA GLY A 225 -8.78 1.65 13.91
C GLY A 225 -9.41 0.75 12.82
N ALA A 226 -8.65 0.30 11.82
CA ALA A 226 -9.12 -0.73 10.89
C ALA A 226 -9.50 -2.02 11.66
N PRO A 227 -10.71 -2.59 11.46
CA PRO A 227 -11.14 -3.79 12.17
C PRO A 227 -10.28 -5.03 11.91
N SER A 228 -10.30 -5.98 12.85
CA SER A 228 -9.70 -7.31 12.67
C SER A 228 -10.21 -7.97 11.39
N SER A 229 -9.32 -8.68 10.69
CA SER A 229 -9.62 -9.35 9.41
C SER A 229 -10.23 -8.44 8.33
N SER A 230 -9.89 -7.14 8.33
CA SER A 230 -10.24 -6.20 7.23
C SER A 230 -9.82 -6.75 5.87
N ILE A 231 -8.62 -7.33 5.81
CA ILE A 231 -8.16 -8.27 4.79
C ILE A 231 -7.56 -9.45 5.57
N ASP A 232 -7.91 -10.68 5.19
CA ASP A 232 -7.48 -11.92 5.82
C ASP A 232 -7.22 -12.96 4.74
N ILE A 233 -6.20 -13.80 4.89
CA ILE A 233 -5.89 -14.89 3.95
C ILE A 233 -5.92 -16.19 4.76
N ALA A 234 -6.98 -16.97 4.57
CA ALA A 234 -7.18 -18.22 5.27
C ALA A 234 -6.13 -19.27 4.84
N ALA A 235 -5.91 -20.30 5.68
CA ALA A 235 -4.94 -21.36 5.42
C ALA A 235 -5.15 -22.11 4.08
N GLY A 236 -6.37 -22.10 3.54
CA GLY A 236 -6.69 -22.63 2.20
C GLY A 236 -6.49 -21.65 1.03
N GLY A 237 -5.87 -20.48 1.26
CA GLY A 237 -5.60 -19.45 0.25
C GLY A 237 -6.78 -18.52 -0.08
N SER A 238 -7.96 -18.75 0.49
CA SER A 238 -9.14 -17.89 0.29
C SER A 238 -8.99 -16.53 0.99
N ILE A 239 -9.41 -15.45 0.33
CA ILE A 239 -9.29 -14.08 0.84
C ILE A 239 -10.62 -13.63 1.46
N GLY A 240 -10.57 -13.29 2.74
CA GLY A 240 -11.67 -12.68 3.47
C GLY A 240 -11.52 -11.16 3.55
N PHE A 241 -12.59 -10.44 3.21
CA PHE A 241 -12.72 -9.01 3.51
C PHE A 241 -13.73 -8.85 4.64
N GLY A 242 -13.26 -8.61 5.87
CA GLY A 242 -14.09 -8.52 7.08
C GLY A 242 -14.47 -9.87 7.69
N THR A 243 -13.69 -10.92 7.42
CA THR A 243 -13.90 -12.27 7.97
C THR A 243 -12.61 -13.07 7.95
N ALA A 244 -12.24 -13.69 9.08
CA ALA A 244 -11.18 -14.71 9.15
C ALA A 244 -11.63 -16.08 8.62
N SER A 245 -12.91 -16.22 8.28
CA SER A 245 -13.51 -17.47 7.80
C SER A 245 -14.25 -17.20 6.48
N PRO A 246 -13.50 -17.01 5.38
CA PRO A 246 -14.07 -16.96 4.03
C PRO A 246 -14.69 -18.31 3.66
N THR A 247 -15.85 -18.31 3.01
CA THR A 247 -16.60 -19.51 2.57
C THR A 247 -16.58 -19.67 1.05
N ALA A 248 -15.85 -18.79 0.37
CA ALA A 248 -15.54 -18.78 -1.06
C ALA A 248 -14.13 -18.19 -1.22
N SER A 249 -13.50 -18.41 -2.38
CA SER A 249 -12.13 -17.93 -2.66
C SER A 249 -11.95 -16.42 -2.45
N MET A 250 -13.03 -15.65 -2.61
CA MET A 250 -13.16 -14.27 -2.16
C MET A 250 -14.49 -14.11 -1.39
N HIS A 251 -14.45 -13.67 -0.12
CA HIS A 251 -15.64 -13.44 0.69
C HIS A 251 -15.65 -12.02 1.27
N LEU A 252 -16.51 -11.15 0.73
CA LEU A 252 -16.79 -9.83 1.31
C LEU A 252 -17.94 -9.93 2.31
N LYS A 253 -17.66 -9.61 3.59
CA LYS A 253 -18.63 -9.67 4.69
C LYS A 253 -18.60 -8.39 5.51
N ARG A 254 -19.77 -7.82 5.79
CA ARG A 254 -19.99 -6.73 6.76
C ARG A 254 -21.17 -7.07 7.68
N THR A 255 -21.26 -6.40 8.82
CA THR A 255 -22.38 -6.53 9.78
C THR A 255 -23.09 -5.19 10.06
N ASP A 256 -22.73 -4.14 9.32
CA ASP A 256 -23.20 -2.76 9.47
C ASP A 256 -24.12 -2.30 8.32
N GLY A 257 -24.49 -3.21 7.42
CA GLY A 257 -25.29 -2.93 6.22
C GLY A 257 -24.50 -2.38 5.02
N THR A 258 -23.17 -2.23 5.11
CA THR A 258 -22.34 -1.61 4.04
C THR A 258 -21.72 -2.61 3.05
N ALA A 259 -22.14 -3.87 3.04
CA ALA A 259 -21.58 -4.92 2.18
C ALA A 259 -21.88 -4.67 0.69
N VAL A 260 -20.92 -4.08 -0.03
CA VAL A 260 -21.03 -3.79 -1.47
C VAL A 260 -19.69 -4.11 -2.17
N LEU A 261 -19.75 -4.81 -3.30
CA LEU A 261 -18.67 -4.86 -4.27
C LEU A 261 -18.86 -3.71 -5.26
N LYS A 262 -18.19 -2.57 -5.03
CA LYS A 262 -18.19 -1.45 -5.97
C LYS A 262 -17.05 -1.64 -6.98
N VAL A 263 -17.40 -1.70 -8.27
CA VAL A 263 -16.43 -1.62 -9.38
C VAL A 263 -16.69 -0.31 -10.12
N GLU A 264 -15.65 0.50 -10.31
CA GLU A 264 -15.76 1.86 -10.82
C GLU A 264 -14.61 2.17 -11.78
N GLU A 265 -14.96 2.64 -12.96
CA GLU A 265 -14.03 3.12 -13.99
C GLU A 265 -14.13 4.66 -14.02
N ALA A 266 -13.11 5.31 -13.49
CA ALA A 266 -13.11 6.74 -13.18
C ALA A 266 -12.50 7.64 -14.29
N SER A 267 -12.19 7.08 -15.46
CA SER A 267 -11.71 7.85 -16.62
C SER A 267 -12.65 8.99 -16.98
N VAL A 268 -12.11 10.21 -17.05
CA VAL A 268 -12.83 11.41 -17.52
C VAL A 268 -13.32 11.28 -18.98
N THR A 269 -12.70 10.40 -19.77
CA THR A 269 -13.11 10.07 -21.13
C THR A 269 -14.28 9.08 -21.09
N LYS A 270 -15.47 9.53 -21.48
CA LYS A 270 -16.69 8.72 -21.51
C LYS A 270 -16.78 7.86 -22.77
N THR A 271 -16.31 6.61 -22.67
CA THR A 271 -16.44 5.58 -23.72
C THR A 271 -16.95 4.27 -23.10
N ASN A 272 -17.54 3.40 -23.91
CA ASN A 272 -17.89 2.05 -23.47
C ASN A 272 -16.61 1.29 -23.04
N ARG A 273 -16.67 0.60 -21.90
CA ARG A 273 -15.58 -0.20 -21.33
C ARG A 273 -16.14 -1.39 -20.55
N GLN A 274 -15.45 -2.52 -20.61
CA GLN A 274 -15.75 -3.66 -19.77
C GLN A 274 -15.21 -3.41 -18.36
N VAL A 275 -16.10 -3.35 -17.37
CA VAL A 275 -15.74 -3.18 -15.95
C VAL A 275 -15.78 -4.49 -15.16
N LEU A 276 -16.52 -5.49 -15.64
CA LEU A 276 -16.58 -6.82 -15.07
C LEU A 276 -16.58 -7.85 -16.21
N GLN A 277 -15.85 -8.94 -16.04
CA GLN A 277 -15.86 -10.09 -16.93
C GLN A 277 -15.97 -11.36 -16.09
N LEU A 278 -16.92 -12.23 -16.46
CA LEU A 278 -17.03 -13.58 -15.93
C LEU A 278 -16.68 -14.53 -17.08
N VAL A 279 -15.71 -15.42 -16.87
CA VAL A 279 -15.24 -16.39 -17.86
C VAL A 279 -15.39 -17.79 -17.27
N ASN A 280 -16.02 -18.68 -18.04
CA ASN A 280 -16.12 -20.10 -17.75
C ASN A 280 -15.96 -20.88 -19.06
N ASN A 281 -15.63 -22.17 -18.98
CA ASN A 281 -15.56 -23.07 -20.15
C ASN A 281 -16.95 -23.51 -20.66
N GLY A 282 -18.02 -23.03 -20.02
CA GLY A 282 -19.42 -23.16 -20.40
C GLY A 282 -20.17 -21.90 -19.97
N GLY A 283 -21.44 -22.03 -19.60
CA GLY A 283 -22.25 -20.92 -19.10
C GLY A 283 -21.62 -20.17 -17.92
N ALA A 284 -21.70 -18.84 -17.93
CA ALA A 284 -21.19 -17.97 -16.87
C ALA A 284 -22.34 -17.22 -16.20
N GLN A 285 -22.46 -17.32 -14.87
CA GLN A 285 -23.61 -16.83 -14.12
C GLN A 285 -23.21 -16.09 -12.84
N PHE A 286 -24.11 -15.24 -12.36
CA PHE A 286 -24.12 -14.69 -11.01
C PHE A 286 -25.50 -14.90 -10.38
N SER A 287 -25.56 -14.97 -9.05
CA SER A 287 -26.77 -15.35 -8.30
C SER A 287 -27.19 -14.31 -7.26
N PHE A 288 -28.50 -14.16 -7.08
CA PHE A 288 -29.13 -13.36 -6.04
C PHE A 288 -29.86 -14.30 -5.09
N ASN A 289 -29.31 -14.52 -3.89
CA ASN A 289 -29.87 -15.43 -2.90
C ASN A 289 -30.27 -14.64 -1.64
N ASN A 290 -31.51 -14.82 -1.16
CA ASN A 290 -32.04 -14.14 0.03
C ASN A 290 -32.26 -15.10 1.23
N GLY A 291 -31.76 -16.34 1.14
CA GLY A 291 -31.97 -17.41 2.12
C GLY A 291 -33.24 -18.25 1.91
N VAL A 292 -34.11 -17.86 0.97
CA VAL A 292 -35.35 -18.59 0.62
C VAL A 292 -35.38 -18.91 -0.87
N ASN A 293 -35.16 -17.91 -1.71
CA ASN A 293 -35.12 -18.02 -3.16
C ASN A 293 -33.71 -17.69 -3.66
N GLU A 294 -33.29 -18.35 -4.75
CA GLU A 294 -32.10 -18.00 -5.52
C GLU A 294 -32.50 -17.72 -6.97
N TRP A 295 -32.26 -16.49 -7.42
CA TRP A 295 -32.33 -16.12 -8.83
C TRP A 295 -30.95 -16.16 -9.44
N ARG A 296 -30.84 -16.51 -10.71
CA ARG A 296 -29.60 -16.51 -11.48
C ARG A 296 -29.76 -15.66 -12.73
N ALA A 297 -28.67 -15.05 -13.15
CA ALA A 297 -28.57 -14.34 -14.41
C ALA A 297 -27.21 -14.65 -15.04
N GLY A 298 -27.19 -14.96 -16.34
CA GLY A 298 -25.97 -15.40 -17.00
C GLY A 298 -26.18 -15.93 -18.41
N THR A 299 -25.19 -16.67 -18.89
CA THR A 299 -25.28 -17.47 -20.11
C THR A 299 -25.33 -18.95 -19.80
N ASP A 300 -25.95 -19.73 -20.69
CA ASP A 300 -25.83 -21.18 -20.72
C ASP A 300 -24.66 -21.66 -21.59
N ASN A 301 -24.52 -22.98 -21.74
CA ASN A 301 -23.50 -23.60 -22.59
C ASN A 301 -23.73 -23.36 -24.11
N ALA A 302 -24.90 -22.86 -24.51
CA ALA A 302 -25.24 -22.52 -25.89
C ALA A 302 -25.07 -21.02 -26.19
N GLY A 303 -24.64 -20.21 -25.22
CA GLY A 303 -24.49 -18.76 -25.36
C GLY A 303 -25.80 -17.98 -25.24
N THR A 304 -26.91 -18.64 -24.88
CA THR A 304 -28.20 -17.99 -24.62
C THR A 304 -28.15 -17.25 -23.29
N VAL A 305 -28.60 -15.99 -23.26
CA VAL A 305 -28.77 -15.24 -22.01
C VAL A 305 -30.03 -15.72 -21.30
N ARG A 306 -29.90 -16.06 -20.01
CA ARG A 306 -31.01 -16.54 -19.18
C ARG A 306 -31.11 -15.75 -17.88
N ILE A 307 -32.34 -15.60 -17.41
CA ILE A 307 -32.65 -15.26 -16.02
C ILE A 307 -33.63 -16.33 -15.53
N ASP A 308 -33.24 -17.06 -14.49
CA ASP A 308 -33.95 -18.24 -14.00
C ASP A 308 -34.02 -18.28 -12.46
N VAL A 309 -35.08 -18.91 -11.93
CA VAL A 309 -35.17 -19.31 -10.52
C VAL A 309 -34.57 -20.70 -10.34
N LEU A 310 -33.70 -20.86 -9.33
CA LEU A 310 -33.22 -22.18 -8.94
C LEU A 310 -34.24 -22.90 -8.04
N ASP A 311 -35.33 -23.36 -8.63
CA ASP A 311 -36.37 -24.15 -7.96
C ASP A 311 -36.24 -25.68 -8.19
N GLY A 312 -35.49 -26.08 -9.22
CA GLY A 312 -35.31 -27.47 -9.64
C GLY A 312 -36.37 -28.00 -10.61
N ALA A 313 -37.34 -27.18 -11.02
CA ALA A 313 -38.28 -27.50 -12.10
C ALA A 313 -37.60 -27.42 -13.48
N GLY A 314 -36.65 -26.49 -13.63
CA GLY A 314 -35.85 -26.32 -14.86
C GLY A 314 -36.52 -25.48 -15.96
N ASP A 315 -37.65 -24.85 -15.62
CA ASP A 315 -38.26 -23.80 -16.44
C ASP A 315 -37.34 -22.56 -16.50
N ILE A 316 -37.52 -21.73 -17.53
CA ILE A 316 -36.71 -20.52 -17.76
C ILE A 316 -37.66 -19.33 -17.85
N GLU A 317 -37.65 -18.42 -16.87
CA GLU A 317 -38.56 -17.27 -16.86
C GLU A 317 -38.27 -16.28 -18.01
N PHE A 318 -37.00 -16.12 -18.38
CA PHE A 318 -36.55 -15.21 -19.45
C PHE A 318 -35.39 -15.86 -20.23
N ARG A 319 -35.55 -15.96 -21.57
CA ARG A 319 -34.54 -16.52 -22.48
C ARG A 319 -34.34 -15.60 -23.68
N LEU A 320 -33.10 -15.16 -23.91
CA LEU A 320 -32.70 -14.42 -25.12
C LEU A 320 -31.58 -15.20 -25.82
N ASP A 321 -31.85 -15.72 -27.01
CA ASP A 321 -30.87 -16.48 -27.80
C ASP A 321 -30.00 -15.60 -28.72
N THR A 322 -29.04 -16.25 -29.38
CA THR A 322 -28.05 -15.60 -30.25
C THR A 322 -28.64 -14.99 -31.51
N ASP A 323 -29.82 -15.45 -31.94
CA ASP A 323 -30.54 -14.94 -33.10
C ASP A 323 -31.41 -13.72 -32.73
N GLY A 324 -31.53 -13.43 -31.42
CA GLY A 324 -32.24 -12.28 -30.86
C GLY A 324 -33.69 -12.57 -30.48
N ASN A 325 -34.11 -13.85 -30.46
CA ASN A 325 -35.46 -14.21 -30.04
C ASN A 325 -35.59 -14.11 -28.53
N LEU A 326 -36.64 -13.41 -28.06
CA LEU A 326 -37.01 -13.32 -26.66
C LEU A 326 -38.19 -14.24 -26.37
N GLU A 327 -38.00 -15.15 -25.42
CA GLU A 327 -39.02 -16.02 -24.86
C GLU A 327 -39.19 -15.70 -23.37
N ILE A 328 -40.44 -15.61 -22.92
CA ILE A 328 -40.81 -15.41 -21.52
C ILE A 328 -41.85 -16.45 -21.11
N ALA A 329 -41.74 -17.00 -19.91
CA ALA A 329 -42.70 -18.00 -19.41
C ALA A 329 -44.06 -17.38 -19.04
N GLY A 330 -44.10 -16.06 -18.78
CA GLY A 330 -45.29 -15.32 -18.34
C GLY A 330 -45.85 -14.33 -19.36
N THR A 331 -46.70 -13.41 -18.89
CA THR A 331 -47.33 -12.39 -19.74
C THR A 331 -46.48 -11.12 -19.86
N LEU A 332 -46.23 -10.66 -21.09
CA LEU A 332 -45.68 -9.33 -21.34
C LEU A 332 -46.69 -8.25 -20.93
N THR A 333 -46.38 -7.48 -19.89
CA THR A 333 -47.16 -6.31 -19.46
C THR A 333 -46.39 -5.04 -19.76
N GLU A 334 -46.93 -4.19 -20.64
CA GLU A 334 -46.27 -2.96 -21.05
C GLU A 334 -46.87 -1.71 -20.39
N ASN A 335 -46.06 -0.70 -20.03
CA ASN A 335 -46.55 0.56 -19.47
C ASN A 335 -47.45 1.32 -20.47
N SER A 336 -48.71 1.55 -20.10
CA SER A 336 -49.68 2.30 -20.90
C SER A 336 -50.44 3.37 -20.07
N ASP A 337 -49.85 3.85 -18.97
CA ASP A 337 -50.43 4.94 -18.16
C ASP A 337 -50.62 6.22 -19.01
N VAL A 338 -51.73 6.92 -18.80
CA VAL A 338 -52.00 8.23 -19.42
C VAL A 338 -51.03 9.30 -18.94
N ASN A 339 -50.58 9.22 -17.68
CA ASN A 339 -49.63 10.17 -17.07
C ASN A 339 -48.19 9.97 -17.60
N ALA A 340 -47.92 8.83 -18.25
CA ALA A 340 -46.66 8.54 -18.92
C ALA A 340 -46.67 8.91 -20.42
N LYS A 341 -47.73 9.58 -20.89
CA LYS A 341 -47.95 9.96 -22.29
C LYS A 341 -48.17 11.46 -22.42
N HIS A 342 -47.78 12.02 -23.56
CA HIS A 342 -48.09 13.39 -23.98
C HIS A 342 -48.64 13.38 -25.41
N ASP A 343 -49.09 14.55 -25.90
CA ASP A 343 -49.62 14.73 -27.26
C ASP A 343 -50.69 13.72 -27.69
N ILE A 344 -51.57 13.36 -26.74
CA ILE A 344 -52.65 12.41 -26.96
C ILE A 344 -53.71 13.07 -27.86
N GLN A 345 -53.75 12.64 -29.12
CA GLN A 345 -54.70 13.09 -30.14
C GLN A 345 -55.62 11.94 -30.54
N GLN A 346 -56.86 12.25 -30.96
CA GLN A 346 -57.73 11.25 -31.59
C GLN A 346 -57.31 11.03 -33.05
N THR A 347 -57.26 9.77 -33.45
CA THR A 347 -56.97 9.35 -34.83
C THR A 347 -58.27 9.05 -35.56
N ASP A 348 -58.34 9.38 -36.86
CA ASP A 348 -59.48 9.02 -37.70
C ASP A 348 -59.56 7.49 -37.88
N ALA A 349 -60.57 6.89 -37.26
CA ALA A 349 -60.77 5.45 -37.28
C ALA A 349 -61.09 4.90 -38.68
N ALA A 350 -61.79 5.68 -39.53
CA ALA A 350 -62.13 5.26 -40.88
C ALA A 350 -60.88 5.29 -41.78
N ALA A 351 -60.02 6.30 -41.63
CA ALA A 351 -58.73 6.34 -42.30
C ALA A 351 -57.83 5.17 -41.89
N ILE A 352 -57.78 4.82 -40.60
CA ILE A 352 -57.00 3.67 -40.10
C ILE A 352 -57.55 2.34 -40.60
N LEU A 353 -58.87 2.15 -40.67
CA LEU A 353 -59.47 0.98 -41.32
C LEU A 353 -59.12 0.90 -42.81
N ALA A 354 -59.20 2.02 -43.54
CA ALA A 354 -58.81 2.06 -44.95
C ALA A 354 -57.33 1.69 -45.16
N SER A 355 -56.43 2.20 -44.32
CA SER A 355 -55.01 1.82 -44.32
C SER A 355 -54.81 0.32 -43.99
N VAL A 356 -55.56 -0.25 -43.04
CA VAL A 356 -55.50 -1.69 -42.72
C VAL A 356 -56.03 -2.55 -43.87
N LEU A 357 -57.11 -2.15 -44.54
CA LEU A 357 -57.63 -2.87 -45.71
C LEU A 357 -56.67 -2.83 -46.92
N GLY A 358 -55.83 -1.80 -47.02
CA GLY A 358 -54.75 -1.71 -47.99
C GLY A 358 -53.43 -2.37 -47.56
N LEU A 359 -53.30 -2.79 -46.31
CA LEU A 359 -52.05 -3.35 -45.77
C LEU A 359 -51.90 -4.82 -46.17
N GLN A 360 -50.80 -5.15 -46.85
CA GLN A 360 -50.50 -6.54 -47.19
C GLN A 360 -50.09 -7.33 -45.93
N VAL A 361 -50.83 -8.41 -45.65
CA VAL A 361 -50.46 -9.44 -44.67
C VAL A 361 -49.99 -10.66 -45.44
N SER A 362 -48.77 -11.11 -45.16
CA SER A 362 -48.12 -12.23 -45.84
C SER A 362 -47.63 -13.25 -44.82
N GLU A 363 -47.50 -14.51 -45.24
CA GLU A 363 -46.73 -15.49 -44.48
C GLU A 363 -45.25 -15.46 -44.89
N TRP A 364 -44.36 -15.48 -43.91
CA TRP A 364 -42.91 -15.37 -44.11
C TRP A 364 -42.13 -16.25 -43.12
N SER A 365 -40.81 -16.32 -43.30
CA SER A 365 -39.85 -17.01 -42.43
C SER A 365 -38.60 -16.14 -42.37
N TYR A 366 -37.85 -16.14 -41.25
CA TYR A 366 -36.55 -15.47 -41.26
C TYR A 366 -35.55 -16.21 -42.18
N ASN A 367 -34.57 -15.49 -42.72
CA ASN A 367 -33.54 -16.09 -43.55
C ASN A 367 -32.72 -17.11 -42.72
N GLY A 368 -32.77 -18.39 -43.09
CA GLY A 368 -32.12 -19.48 -42.36
C GLY A 368 -33.05 -20.23 -41.38
N GLU A 369 -34.29 -19.80 -41.24
CA GLU A 369 -35.30 -20.41 -40.36
C GLU A 369 -36.30 -21.28 -41.15
N THR A 370 -36.93 -22.26 -40.49
CA THR A 370 -38.00 -23.09 -41.07
C THR A 370 -39.40 -22.79 -40.52
N VAL A 371 -39.53 -21.98 -39.48
CA VAL A 371 -40.82 -21.60 -38.88
C VAL A 371 -41.58 -20.67 -39.82
N ARG A 372 -42.91 -20.77 -39.83
CA ARG A 372 -43.79 -19.87 -40.58
C ARG A 372 -44.39 -18.85 -39.62
N HIS A 373 -44.19 -17.59 -39.93
CA HIS A 373 -44.77 -16.44 -39.26
C HIS A 373 -45.80 -15.80 -40.20
N ILE A 374 -46.77 -15.06 -39.64
CA ILE A 374 -47.77 -14.32 -40.42
C ILE A 374 -47.86 -12.88 -39.91
N GLY A 375 -47.82 -11.92 -40.83
CA GLY A 375 -47.93 -10.50 -40.48
C GLY A 375 -47.61 -9.56 -41.65
N PRO A 376 -47.79 -8.25 -41.46
CA PRO A 376 -47.33 -7.24 -42.41
C PRO A 376 -45.81 -7.06 -42.35
N MET A 377 -45.22 -6.55 -43.43
CA MET A 377 -43.84 -6.09 -43.42
C MET A 377 -43.73 -4.75 -42.66
N ALA A 378 -42.63 -4.55 -41.93
CA ALA A 378 -42.46 -3.35 -41.10
C ALA A 378 -42.42 -2.06 -41.92
N GLN A 379 -41.88 -2.11 -43.13
CA GLN A 379 -41.80 -0.98 -44.06
C GLN A 379 -43.19 -0.55 -44.52
N ASP A 380 -44.05 -1.50 -44.86
CA ASP A 380 -45.42 -1.24 -45.31
C ASP A 380 -46.29 -0.74 -44.14
N PHE A 381 -46.13 -1.32 -42.95
CA PHE A 381 -46.79 -0.82 -41.74
C PHE A 381 -46.36 0.62 -41.40
N ALA A 382 -45.06 0.92 -41.44
CA ALA A 382 -44.54 2.26 -41.20
C ALA A 382 -45.03 3.26 -42.27
N ALA A 383 -45.14 2.85 -43.54
CA ALA A 383 -45.68 3.68 -44.61
C ALA A 383 -47.20 3.93 -44.47
N ALA A 384 -47.96 2.95 -43.97
CA ALA A 384 -49.42 3.02 -43.82
C ALA A 384 -49.88 3.82 -42.59
N PHE A 385 -49.12 3.79 -41.49
CA PHE A 385 -49.52 4.37 -40.20
C PHE A 385 -48.58 5.43 -39.62
N GLY A 386 -47.32 5.52 -40.08
CA GLY A 386 -46.33 6.44 -39.53
C GLY A 386 -45.90 6.14 -38.08
N LEU A 387 -46.17 4.93 -37.58
CA LEU A 387 -45.87 4.49 -36.22
C LEU A 387 -44.52 3.77 -36.11
N GLY A 388 -43.97 3.73 -34.90
CA GLY A 388 -42.70 3.06 -34.58
C GLY A 388 -41.44 3.94 -34.72
N ALA A 389 -40.38 3.57 -33.99
CA ALA A 389 -39.12 4.32 -33.97
C ALA A 389 -38.13 3.95 -35.10
N LYS A 390 -38.41 2.88 -35.86
CA LYS A 390 -37.60 2.38 -36.99
C LYS A 390 -38.53 1.76 -38.03
N THR A 391 -38.21 1.93 -39.31
CA THR A 391 -38.97 1.36 -40.44
C THR A 391 -38.79 -0.15 -40.64
N THR A 392 -37.98 -0.80 -39.80
CA THR A 392 -37.62 -2.24 -39.90
C THR A 392 -38.07 -3.05 -38.68
N SER A 393 -38.99 -2.52 -37.87
CA SER A 393 -39.54 -3.18 -36.68
C SER A 393 -40.95 -2.66 -36.39
N ILE A 394 -41.85 -3.54 -35.96
CA ILE A 394 -43.20 -3.16 -35.51
C ILE A 394 -43.31 -3.47 -34.01
N ALA A 395 -43.85 -2.55 -33.21
CA ALA A 395 -44.16 -2.84 -31.81
C ALA A 395 -45.46 -3.64 -31.70
N THR A 396 -45.49 -4.65 -30.82
CA THR A 396 -46.68 -5.45 -30.49
C THR A 396 -47.89 -4.58 -30.13
N ARG A 397 -47.65 -3.53 -29.34
CA ARG A 397 -48.66 -2.53 -28.97
C ARG A 397 -49.22 -1.76 -30.16
N ASP A 398 -48.41 -1.38 -31.14
CA ASP A 398 -48.87 -0.58 -32.27
C ASP A 398 -49.80 -1.42 -33.16
N ILE A 399 -49.48 -2.70 -33.36
CA ILE A 399 -50.37 -3.68 -34.02
C ILE A 399 -51.69 -3.78 -33.25
N ALA A 400 -51.64 -3.94 -31.92
CA ALA A 400 -52.85 -4.05 -31.09
C ALA A 400 -53.70 -2.76 -31.12
N GLY A 401 -53.07 -1.59 -31.10
CA GLY A 401 -53.75 -0.28 -31.17
C GLY A 401 -54.43 -0.06 -32.51
N VAL A 402 -53.73 -0.32 -33.61
CA VAL A 402 -54.30 -0.27 -34.97
C VAL A 402 -55.46 -1.26 -35.10
N ALA A 403 -55.28 -2.52 -34.67
CA ALA A 403 -56.34 -3.54 -34.73
C ALA A 403 -57.59 -3.14 -33.95
N LEU A 404 -57.44 -2.62 -32.71
CA LEU A 404 -58.58 -2.17 -31.90
C LEU A 404 -59.33 -1.00 -32.55
N LEU A 405 -58.62 -0.02 -33.12
CA LEU A 405 -59.23 1.13 -33.77
C LEU A 405 -59.93 0.75 -35.09
N SER A 406 -59.33 -0.14 -35.89
CA SER A 406 -59.97 -0.70 -37.09
C SER A 406 -61.20 -1.54 -36.76
N ILE A 407 -61.20 -2.31 -35.66
CA ILE A 407 -62.39 -3.03 -35.19
C ILE A 407 -63.53 -2.07 -34.82
N GLN A 408 -63.21 -0.94 -34.16
CA GLN A 408 -64.20 0.09 -33.84
C GLN A 408 -64.81 0.72 -35.11
N ALA A 409 -63.98 1.05 -36.11
CA ALA A 409 -64.46 1.57 -37.40
C ALA A 409 -65.32 0.54 -38.15
N LEU A 410 -64.88 -0.72 -38.23
CA LEU A 410 -65.60 -1.79 -38.91
C LEU A 410 -66.95 -2.08 -38.22
N ALA A 411 -67.02 -1.96 -36.89
CA ALA A 411 -68.27 -2.08 -36.15
C ALA A 411 -69.25 -0.94 -36.47
N ALA A 412 -68.76 0.29 -36.68
CA ALA A 412 -69.57 1.43 -37.09
C ALA A 412 -70.12 1.27 -38.52
N GLU A 413 -69.28 0.88 -39.48
CA GLU A 413 -69.73 0.59 -40.87
C GLU A 413 -70.78 -0.52 -40.91
N ASN A 414 -70.57 -1.61 -40.14
CA ASN A 414 -71.56 -2.68 -40.04
C ASN A 414 -72.89 -2.24 -39.41
N ALA A 415 -72.88 -1.26 -38.51
CA ALA A 415 -74.11 -0.71 -37.94
C ALA A 415 -74.87 0.15 -38.97
N GLU A 416 -74.17 0.96 -39.77
CA GLU A 416 -74.78 1.71 -40.88
C GLU A 416 -75.36 0.76 -41.94
N LEU A 417 -74.60 -0.26 -42.34
CA LEU A 417 -75.04 -1.26 -43.32
C LEU A 417 -76.31 -1.99 -42.86
N LYS A 418 -76.39 -2.40 -41.59
CA LYS A 418 -77.61 -3.01 -41.03
C LYS A 418 -78.81 -2.05 -41.07
N ALA A 419 -78.66 -0.82 -40.60
CA ALA A 419 -79.74 0.17 -40.66
C ALA A 419 -80.21 0.46 -42.11
N ARG A 420 -79.31 0.39 -43.09
CA ARG A 420 -79.64 0.49 -44.52
C ARG A 420 -80.35 -0.75 -45.05
N VAL A 421 -79.97 -1.96 -44.63
CA VAL A 421 -80.70 -3.19 -44.95
C VAL A 421 -82.11 -3.13 -44.38
N ASP A 422 -82.27 -2.84 -43.08
CA ASP A 422 -83.58 -2.72 -42.42
C ASP A 422 -84.50 -1.72 -43.16
N SER A 423 -83.96 -0.56 -43.55
CA SER A 423 -84.70 0.46 -44.32
C SER A 423 -85.06 0.01 -45.74
N LEU A 424 -84.20 -0.77 -46.40
CA LEU A 424 -84.49 -1.32 -47.73
C LEU A 424 -85.52 -2.46 -47.67
N GLU A 425 -85.47 -3.32 -46.65
CA GLU A 425 -86.45 -4.37 -46.40
C GLU A 425 -87.84 -3.79 -46.12
N GLN A 426 -87.94 -2.74 -45.28
CA GLN A 426 -89.18 -2.00 -45.06
C GLN A 426 -89.75 -1.44 -46.37
N ARG A 427 -88.91 -0.78 -47.18
CA ARG A 427 -89.33 -0.22 -48.48
C ARG A 427 -89.72 -1.28 -49.50
N LEU A 428 -89.09 -2.47 -49.47
CA LEU A 428 -89.45 -3.59 -50.33
C LEU A 428 -90.82 -4.15 -49.94
N ALA A 429 -91.06 -4.39 -48.64
CA ALA A 429 -92.37 -4.81 -48.14
C ALA A 429 -93.49 -3.79 -48.47
N GLU A 430 -93.21 -2.49 -48.39
CA GLU A 430 -94.13 -1.43 -48.82
C GLU A 430 -94.40 -1.41 -50.34
N LEU A 431 -93.51 -1.95 -51.16
CA LEU A 431 -93.65 -2.03 -52.63
C LEU A 431 -94.34 -3.31 -53.05
N GLU A 432 -94.00 -4.45 -52.44
CA GLU A 432 -94.66 -5.74 -52.67
C GLU A 432 -96.13 -5.70 -52.23
N ALA A 433 -96.47 -4.95 -51.19
CA ALA A 433 -97.87 -4.70 -50.78
C ALA A 433 -98.68 -3.80 -51.76
N LYS A 434 -98.09 -3.34 -52.87
CA LYS A 434 -98.74 -2.48 -53.89
C LYS A 434 -98.87 -3.17 -55.26
N VAL A 435 -98.51 -4.44 -55.38
CA VAL A 435 -98.61 -5.29 -56.58
C VAL A 435 -99.68 -6.36 -56.37
#